data_AF-A0A2M6Y0B2-F1
#
_entry.id   AF-A0A2M6Y0B2-F1
#
_cell.length_a   1.000
_cell.length_b   1.000
_cell.length_c   1.000
_cell.angle_alpha   90.00
_cell.angle_beta   90.00
_cell.angle_gamma   90.00
#
_symmetry.space_group_name_H-M   'P 1'
#
loop_
_entity.id
_entity.type
_entity.pdbx_description
1 polymer ?
#
loop_
_entity_poly.entity_id
_entity_poly.type
_entity_poly.pdbx_seq_one_letter_code
_entity_poly.pdbx_strand_id
1 'polypeptide(L)'
;MQKLIRRRWGKNQKGQSLVEVVMVFPILMTLLFGVMQIAMIAETMFALNDAANSAARAASVGKSAQLAAAYVIGRTVGLNGYGYYGGVSTADSTVNSKRPIGIPGTIGSASQRKIKIVECTVRYFFKPMFMKTAVIPLAASARAMKNELPEGVE
;
A
#
# COMPACT_ATOMS: atom_id res chain seq x y z
N MET A 1 -60.89 60.14 0.62
CA MET A 1 -59.67 59.86 -0.18
C MET A 1 -58.64 59.14 0.71
N GLN A 2 -58.54 57.81 0.64
CA GLN A 2 -57.46 57.06 1.31
C GLN A 2 -56.51 56.50 0.25
N LYS A 3 -55.26 56.98 0.26
CA LYS A 3 -54.19 56.48 -0.60
C LYS A 3 -53.66 55.17 0.00
N LEU A 4 -53.93 54.06 -0.70
CA LEU A 4 -53.31 52.77 -0.44
C LEU A 4 -51.82 52.82 -0.79
N ILE A 5 -50.97 52.87 0.23
CA ILE A 5 -49.52 52.72 0.09
C ILE A 5 -49.22 51.23 -0.11
N ARG A 6 -49.04 50.84 -1.38
CA ARG A 6 -48.66 49.49 -1.79
C ARG A 6 -47.13 49.35 -1.64
N ARG A 7 -46.67 48.90 -0.47
CA ARG A 7 -45.26 48.53 -0.24
C ARG A 7 -44.88 47.37 -1.16
N ARG A 8 -44.10 47.64 -2.22
CA ARG A 8 -43.41 46.57 -2.99
C ARG A 8 -42.20 46.12 -2.19
N TRP A 9 -42.30 44.98 -1.51
CA TRP A 9 -41.13 44.21 -1.09
C TRP A 9 -40.47 43.62 -2.35
N GLY A 10 -39.35 44.22 -2.77
CA GLY A 10 -38.48 43.64 -3.78
C GLY A 10 -37.88 42.34 -3.25
N LYS A 11 -38.19 41.22 -3.90
CA LYS A 11 -37.57 39.91 -3.61
C LYS A 11 -36.11 39.98 -4.06
N ASN A 12 -35.21 40.19 -3.11
CA ASN A 12 -33.77 40.28 -3.37
C ASN A 12 -33.19 38.85 -3.49
N GLN A 13 -33.26 38.25 -4.67
CA GLN A 13 -32.78 36.87 -4.91
C GLN A 13 -31.27 36.75 -5.19
N LYS A 14 -30.53 37.87 -5.21
CA LYS A 14 -29.12 37.91 -5.64
C LYS A 14 -28.10 37.23 -4.70
N GLY A 15 -28.53 36.62 -3.60
CA GLY A 15 -27.66 35.82 -2.72
C GLY A 15 -28.17 34.41 -2.44
N GLN A 16 -29.37 34.06 -2.91
CA GLN A 16 -30.00 32.79 -2.57
C GLN A 16 -29.26 31.59 -3.17
N SER A 17 -28.83 31.70 -4.43
CA SER A 17 -28.05 30.67 -5.11
C SER A 17 -26.68 30.44 -4.45
N LEU A 18 -26.05 31.49 -3.90
CA LEU A 18 -24.78 31.36 -3.18
C LEU A 18 -24.96 30.57 -1.87
N VAL A 19 -26.02 30.86 -1.12
CA VAL A 19 -26.32 30.18 0.15
C VAL A 19 -26.63 28.70 -0.08
N GLU A 20 -27.35 28.37 -1.16
CA GLU A 20 -27.66 26.99 -1.52
C GLU A 20 -26.39 26.17 -1.82
N VAL A 21 -25.42 26.75 -2.54
CA VAL A 21 -24.13 26.10 -2.81
C VAL A 21 -23.29 25.94 -1.55
N VAL A 22 -23.26 26.95 -0.68
CA VAL A 22 -22.49 26.90 0.58
C VAL A 22 -23.02 25.81 1.52
N MET A 23 -24.32 25.51 1.51
CA MET A 23 -24.89 24.40 2.30
C MET A 23 -24.46 23.02 1.79
N VAL A 24 -24.28 22.84 0.48
CA VAL A 24 -23.85 21.56 -0.11
C VAL A 24 -22.31 21.42 -0.10
N PHE A 25 -21.58 22.53 -0.12
CA PHE A 25 -20.12 22.59 -0.09
C PHE A 25 -19.44 21.71 0.98
N PRO A 26 -19.85 21.69 2.27
CA PRO A 26 -19.20 20.85 3.28
C PRO A 26 -19.32 19.35 2.97
N ILE A 27 -20.43 18.91 2.37
CA ILE A 27 -20.64 17.52 1.96
C ILE A 27 -19.70 17.19 0.80
N LEU A 28 -19.60 18.08 -0.19
CA LEU A 28 -18.69 17.91 -1.33
C LEU A 28 -17.23 17.90 -0.90
N MET A 29 -16.82 18.76 0.04
CA MET A 29 -15.46 18.77 0.58
C MET A 29 -15.15 17.49 1.34
N THR A 30 -16.08 17.02 2.17
CA THR A 30 -15.91 15.76 2.91
C THR A 30 -15.73 14.59 1.95
N LEU A 31 -16.53 14.53 0.88
CA LEU A 31 -16.42 13.51 -0.16
C LEU A 31 -15.08 13.60 -0.90
N LEU A 32 -14.68 14.80 -1.33
CA LEU A 32 -13.43 15.03 -2.05
C LEU A 32 -12.22 14.57 -1.23
N PHE A 33 -12.16 14.99 0.03
CA PHE A 33 -11.08 14.60 0.93
C PHE A 33 -11.12 13.10 1.27
N GLY A 34 -12.29 12.50 1.40
CA GLY A 34 -12.45 11.06 1.58
C GLY A 34 -11.88 10.28 0.39
N VAL A 35 -12.18 10.67 -0.84
CA VAL A 35 -11.65 10.03 -2.05
C VAL A 35 -10.13 10.21 -2.14
N MET A 36 -9.61 11.41 -1.86
CA MET A 36 -8.16 11.64 -1.83
C MET A 36 -7.45 10.77 -0.78
N GLN A 37 -8.03 10.62 0.41
CA GLN A 37 -7.49 9.79 1.48
C GLN A 37 -7.34 8.33 1.03
N ILE A 38 -8.34 7.78 0.34
CA ILE A 38 -8.31 6.42 -0.19
C ILE A 38 -7.27 6.27 -1.30
N ALA A 39 -7.19 7.24 -2.21
CA ALA A 39 -6.19 7.23 -3.29
C ALA A 39 -4.75 7.19 -2.74
N MET A 40 -4.47 7.97 -1.69
CA MET A 40 -3.15 7.97 -1.05
C MET A 40 -2.80 6.64 -0.38
N ILE A 41 -3.80 5.97 0.24
CA ILE A 41 -3.60 4.64 0.84
C ILE A 41 -3.31 3.61 -0.26
N ALA A 42 -4.03 3.67 -1.37
CA ALA A 42 -3.82 2.77 -2.51
C ALA A 42 -2.41 2.92 -3.11
N GLU A 43 -1.97 4.16 -3.35
CA GLU A 43 -0.61 4.44 -3.84
C GLU A 43 0.46 3.91 -2.88
N THR A 44 0.25 4.12 -1.57
CA THR A 44 1.14 3.59 -0.53
C THR A 44 1.23 2.06 -0.59
N MET A 45 0.12 1.37 -0.88
CA MET A 45 0.11 -0.09 -1.01
C MET A 45 0.88 -0.60 -2.23
N PHE A 46 0.75 0.07 -3.38
CA PHE A 46 1.55 -0.27 -4.56
C PHE A 46 3.05 -0.09 -4.31
N ALA A 47 3.43 1.02 -3.68
CA ALA A 47 4.82 1.29 -3.31
C ALA A 47 5.37 0.25 -2.32
N LEU A 48 4.55 -0.15 -1.33
CA LEU A 48 4.94 -1.19 -0.37
C LEU A 48 5.15 -2.55 -1.04
N ASN A 49 4.33 -2.90 -2.02
CA ASN A 49 4.49 -4.15 -2.77
C ASN A 49 5.78 -4.16 -3.60
N ASP A 50 6.13 -3.04 -4.23
CA ASP A 50 7.40 -2.91 -4.95
C ASP A 50 8.61 -2.95 -3.99
N ALA A 51 8.50 -2.30 -2.84
CA ALA A 51 9.50 -2.35 -1.77
C ALA A 51 9.69 -3.77 -1.24
N ALA A 52 8.60 -4.52 -1.03
CA ALA A 52 8.65 -5.91 -0.57
C ALA A 52 9.33 -6.82 -1.59
N ASN A 53 9.00 -6.68 -2.88
CA ASN A 53 9.65 -7.43 -3.95
C ASN A 53 11.14 -7.11 -4.06
N SER A 54 11.51 -5.84 -3.96
CA SER A 54 12.91 -5.42 -3.95
C SER A 54 13.67 -5.96 -2.73
N ALA A 55 13.02 -5.97 -1.56
CA ALA A 55 13.57 -6.56 -0.34
C ALA A 55 13.77 -8.08 -0.47
N ALA A 56 12.79 -8.81 -1.00
CA ALA A 56 12.87 -10.25 -1.19
C ALA A 56 14.00 -10.62 -2.17
N ARG A 57 14.17 -9.87 -3.27
CA ARG A 57 15.28 -10.04 -4.23
C ARG A 57 16.64 -9.73 -3.61
N ALA A 58 16.74 -8.69 -2.78
CA ALA A 58 17.97 -8.40 -2.06
C ALA A 58 18.30 -9.52 -1.06
N ALA A 59 17.29 -10.03 -0.35
CA ALA A 59 17.45 -11.09 0.64
C ALA A 59 17.84 -12.42 0.01
N SER A 60 17.35 -12.74 -1.20
CA SER A 60 17.71 -13.99 -1.89
C SER A 60 19.19 -14.05 -2.25
N VAL A 61 19.79 -12.90 -2.59
CA VAL A 61 21.23 -12.80 -2.91
C VAL A 61 22.11 -12.46 -1.71
N GLY A 62 21.56 -12.53 -0.49
CA GLY A 62 22.31 -12.26 0.75
C GLY A 62 22.62 -10.79 1.04
N LYS A 63 21.95 -9.86 0.35
CA LYS A 63 22.04 -8.41 0.64
C LYS A 63 20.99 -8.00 1.68
N SER A 64 21.14 -6.79 2.21
CA SER A 64 20.23 -6.24 3.22
C SER A 64 18.85 -5.91 2.65
N ALA A 65 17.85 -6.72 3.01
CA ALA A 65 16.44 -6.51 2.68
C ALA A 65 15.93 -5.12 3.14
N GLN A 66 16.39 -4.69 4.32
CA GLN A 66 16.05 -3.41 4.94
C GLN A 66 16.48 -2.21 4.09
N LEU A 67 17.69 -2.25 3.54
CA LEU A 67 18.22 -1.15 2.73
C LEU A 67 17.48 -1.06 1.39
N ALA A 68 17.17 -2.20 0.78
CA ALA A 68 16.44 -2.26 -0.49
C ALA A 68 15.01 -1.71 -0.35
N ALA A 69 14.27 -2.11 0.70
CA ALA A 69 12.94 -1.56 0.96
C ALA A 69 13.00 -0.06 1.28
N ALA A 70 13.93 0.36 2.13
CA ALA A 70 14.08 1.77 2.50
C ALA A 70 14.43 2.64 1.29
N TYR A 71 15.23 2.13 0.35
CA TYR A 71 15.57 2.83 -0.88
C TYR A 71 14.35 3.06 -1.78
N VAL A 72 13.51 2.03 -1.97
CA VAL A 72 12.27 2.15 -2.76
C VAL A 72 11.34 3.16 -2.10
N ILE A 73 11.07 3.02 -0.80
CA ILE A 73 10.15 3.89 -0.06
C ILE A 73 10.66 5.35 -0.03
N GLY A 74 11.97 5.55 0.12
CA GLY A 74 12.58 6.87 0.12
C GLY A 74 12.52 7.58 -1.23
N ARG A 75 12.43 6.81 -2.33
CA ARG A 75 12.28 7.32 -3.70
C ARG A 75 10.82 7.53 -4.09
N THR A 76 9.87 6.86 -3.44
CA THR A 76 8.45 7.02 -3.75
C THR A 76 7.94 8.38 -3.26
N VAL A 77 7.36 9.14 -4.19
CA VAL A 77 6.79 10.46 -3.90
C VAL A 77 5.62 10.31 -2.92
N GLY A 78 5.56 11.18 -1.92
CA GLY A 78 4.46 11.24 -0.95
C GLY A 78 4.66 10.38 0.31
N LEU A 79 5.37 9.24 0.26
CA LEU A 79 5.51 8.38 1.46
C LEU A 79 6.32 9.05 2.59
N ASN A 80 7.31 9.89 2.29
CA ASN A 80 8.08 10.55 3.36
C ASN A 80 7.26 11.54 4.21
N GLY A 81 6.11 12.04 3.71
CA GLY A 81 5.30 13.04 4.41
C GLY A 81 4.07 12.48 5.13
N TYR A 82 3.53 11.35 4.68
CA TYR A 82 2.24 10.82 5.12
C TYR A 82 2.36 9.61 6.05
N GLY A 83 3.51 9.36 6.63
CA GLY A 83 3.72 8.21 7.50
C GLY A 83 5.17 7.96 7.82
N TYR A 84 5.46 6.79 8.37
CA TYR A 84 6.83 6.36 8.64
C TYR A 84 7.03 4.89 8.31
N TYR A 85 8.25 4.60 7.86
CA TYR A 85 8.69 3.25 7.58
C TYR A 85 8.89 2.47 8.89
N GLY A 86 8.19 1.34 9.03
CA GLY A 86 8.19 0.49 10.21
C GLY A 86 9.20 -0.66 10.17
N GLY A 87 9.95 -0.81 9.06
CA GLY A 87 10.96 -1.85 8.89
C GLY A 87 10.52 -3.04 8.02
N VAL A 88 11.49 -3.91 7.71
CA VAL A 88 11.31 -5.21 7.06
C VAL A 88 11.57 -6.30 8.09
N SER A 89 10.65 -7.25 8.15
CA SER A 89 10.88 -8.55 8.80
C SER A 89 11.19 -9.59 7.73
N THR A 90 12.25 -10.36 7.91
CA THR A 90 12.65 -11.44 7.00
C THR A 90 12.48 -12.79 7.68
N ALA A 91 11.79 -13.72 7.03
CA ALA A 91 11.59 -15.09 7.49
C ALA A 91 12.09 -16.06 6.42
N ASP A 92 12.94 -17.01 6.80
CA ASP A 92 13.38 -18.09 5.92
C ASP A 92 12.47 -19.32 6.13
N SER A 93 11.97 -19.91 5.04
CA SER A 93 11.16 -21.13 5.04
C SER A 93 11.73 -22.14 4.06
N THR A 94 11.65 -23.43 4.37
CA THR A 94 12.10 -24.50 3.47
C THR A 94 10.88 -25.23 2.91
N VAL A 95 10.79 -25.36 1.60
CA VAL A 95 9.67 -26.03 0.90
C VAL A 95 10.20 -27.22 0.10
N ASN A 96 9.55 -28.36 0.22
CA ASN A 96 9.83 -29.54 -0.61
C ASN A 96 9.18 -29.37 -1.98
N SER A 97 9.97 -29.39 -3.05
CA SER A 97 9.47 -29.39 -4.42
C SER A 97 9.69 -30.76 -5.09
N LYS A 98 8.65 -31.25 -5.76
CA LYS A 98 8.76 -32.41 -6.65
C LYS A 98 9.20 -31.92 -8.03
N ARG A 99 10.25 -32.51 -8.59
CA ARG A 99 10.63 -32.25 -9.98
C ARG A 99 9.50 -32.74 -10.90
N PRO A 100 9.15 -32.02 -11.98
CA PRO A 100 8.30 -32.58 -13.01
C PRO A 100 8.96 -33.86 -13.53
N ILE A 101 8.19 -34.95 -13.63
CA ILE A 101 8.65 -36.24 -14.14
C ILE A 101 9.22 -36.01 -15.54
N GLY A 102 10.54 -36.14 -15.66
CA GLY A 102 11.22 -36.16 -16.95
C GLY A 102 10.76 -37.36 -17.77
N ILE A 103 11.01 -37.27 -19.08
CA ILE A 103 10.69 -38.25 -20.12
C ILE A 103 10.91 -39.70 -19.62
N PRO A 104 9.96 -40.63 -19.87
CA PRO A 104 10.08 -42.03 -19.47
C PRO A 104 11.42 -42.63 -19.94
N GLY A 105 12.20 -43.21 -19.02
CA GLY A 105 13.43 -43.95 -19.36
C GLY A 105 14.75 -43.34 -18.89
N THR A 106 14.74 -42.16 -18.26
CA THR A 106 15.90 -41.71 -17.46
C THR A 106 15.74 -42.17 -16.02
N ILE A 107 16.76 -42.82 -15.44
CA ILE A 107 16.82 -43.14 -14.01
C ILE A 107 17.06 -41.83 -13.25
N GLY A 108 16.03 -40.99 -13.18
CA GLY A 108 15.95 -39.85 -12.30
C GLY A 108 14.91 -40.19 -11.26
N SER A 109 15.34 -40.85 -10.19
CA SER A 109 14.56 -41.02 -8.96
C SER A 109 13.82 -39.72 -8.62
N ALA A 110 12.63 -39.82 -8.01
CA ALA A 110 11.83 -38.71 -7.51
C ALA A 110 12.59 -37.94 -6.40
N SER A 111 13.66 -37.28 -6.81
CA SER A 111 14.63 -36.54 -6.02
C SER A 111 13.94 -35.26 -5.58
N GLN A 112 13.54 -35.24 -4.31
CA GLN A 112 12.86 -34.11 -3.69
C GLN A 112 13.88 -33.01 -3.47
N ARG A 113 13.72 -31.88 -4.16
CA ARG A 113 14.56 -30.71 -3.89
C ARG A 113 13.96 -29.93 -2.72
N LYS A 114 14.77 -29.66 -1.70
CA LYS A 114 14.44 -28.69 -0.66
C LYS A 114 14.81 -27.30 -1.18
N ILE A 115 13.82 -26.42 -1.35
CA ILE A 115 14.03 -25.04 -1.78
C ILE A 115 13.94 -24.15 -0.54
N LYS A 116 14.96 -23.31 -0.30
CA LYS A 116 14.89 -22.27 0.71
C LYS A 116 14.25 -21.02 0.11
N ILE A 117 13.14 -20.59 0.69
CA ILE A 117 12.38 -19.39 0.34
C ILE A 117 12.62 -18.36 1.42
N VAL A 118 12.81 -17.11 1.02
CA VAL A 118 12.85 -15.96 1.92
C VAL A 118 11.58 -15.15 1.74
N GLU A 119 10.86 -14.91 2.82
CA GLU A 119 9.68 -14.05 2.91
C GLU A 119 10.08 -12.74 3.58
N CYS A 120 9.83 -11.62 2.89
CA CYS A 120 10.10 -10.28 3.41
C CYS A 120 8.79 -9.54 3.57
N THR A 121 8.49 -9.11 4.79
CA THR A 121 7.30 -8.32 5.13
C THR A 121 7.73 -6.90 5.46
N VAL A 122 7.33 -5.96 4.61
CA VAL A 122 7.54 -4.53 4.78
C VAL A 122 6.39 -3.95 5.57
N ARG A 123 6.69 -3.21 6.63
CA ARG A 123 5.71 -2.51 7.46
C ARG A 123 5.81 -1.00 7.26
N TYR A 124 4.68 -0.35 7.12
CA TYR A 124 4.57 1.09 6.99
C TYR A 124 3.38 1.60 7.79
N PHE A 125 3.54 2.77 8.39
CA PHE A 125 2.58 3.35 9.29
C PHE A 125 2.02 4.62 8.65
N PHE A 126 0.83 4.51 8.06
CA PHE A 126 0.19 5.60 7.34
C PHE A 126 -0.53 6.55 8.30
N LYS A 127 -0.29 7.85 8.14
CA LYS A 127 -0.88 8.93 8.94
C LYS A 127 -1.97 9.63 8.12
N PRO A 128 -3.25 9.56 8.52
CA PRO A 128 -4.33 10.26 7.83
C PRO A 128 -4.17 11.77 7.89
N MET A 129 -4.72 12.47 6.90
CA MET A 129 -4.51 13.92 6.75
C MET A 129 -5.23 14.70 7.86
N PHE A 130 -6.34 14.18 8.37
CA PHE A 130 -7.19 14.83 9.38
C PHE A 130 -6.93 14.35 10.81
N MET A 131 -6.06 13.37 11.04
CA MET A 131 -5.78 12.83 12.38
C MET A 131 -4.31 12.98 12.74
N LYS A 132 -4.03 13.71 13.82
CA LYS A 132 -2.66 13.98 14.27
C LYS A 132 -1.94 12.75 14.83
N THR A 133 -2.69 11.83 15.43
CA THR A 133 -2.16 10.68 16.19
C THR A 133 -2.62 9.32 15.66
N ALA A 134 -3.65 9.26 14.83
CA ALA A 134 -4.09 8.00 14.26
C ALA A 134 -3.06 7.53 13.22
N VAL A 135 -2.72 6.25 13.31
CA VAL A 135 -1.79 5.61 12.40
C VAL A 135 -2.40 4.28 11.97
N ILE A 136 -2.48 4.07 10.67
CA ILE A 136 -3.01 2.86 10.06
C ILE A 136 -1.81 1.99 9.69
N PRO A 137 -1.63 0.81 10.32
CA PRO A 137 -0.56 -0.10 9.94
C PRO A 137 -0.88 -0.74 8.59
N LEU A 138 0.02 -0.53 7.64
CA LEU A 138 0.00 -1.14 6.32
C LEU A 138 1.19 -2.09 6.21
N ALA A 139 0.98 -3.25 5.60
CA ALA A 139 2.06 -4.20 5.37
C ALA A 139 1.90 -4.85 4.00
N ALA A 140 3.03 -5.12 3.36
CA ALA A 140 3.09 -5.93 2.15
C ALA A 140 4.20 -6.97 2.31
N SER A 141 3.96 -8.17 1.80
CA SER A 141 4.88 -9.29 1.88
C SER A 141 5.22 -9.81 0.48
N ALA A 142 6.48 -10.13 0.25
CA ALA A 142 6.93 -10.78 -0.97
C ALA A 142 7.85 -11.96 -0.65
N ARG A 143 7.88 -12.94 -1.55
CA ARG A 143 8.67 -14.17 -1.41
C ARG A 143 9.66 -14.29 -2.54
N ALA A 144 10.89 -14.70 -2.24
CA ALA A 144 11.92 -14.99 -3.23
C ALA A 144 12.62 -16.33 -2.90
N MET A 145 13.08 -17.03 -3.93
CA MET A 145 13.89 -18.23 -3.77
C MET A 145 15.32 -17.83 -3.45
N LYS A 146 15.89 -18.38 -2.37
CA LYS A 146 17.24 -18.09 -1.89
C LYS A 146 18.23 -19.09 -2.50
N ASN A 147 18.14 -20.37 -2.13
CA ASN A 147 18.99 -21.44 -2.65
C ASN A 147 18.21 -22.77 -2.77
N GLU A 148 18.69 -23.67 -3.63
CA GLU A 148 18.36 -25.10 -3.58
C GLU A 148 19.27 -25.77 -2.55
N LEU A 149 18.70 -26.45 -1.55
CA LEU A 149 19.50 -27.31 -0.68
C LEU A 149 19.81 -28.63 -1.41
N PRO A 150 21.06 -29.11 -1.35
CA PRO A 150 21.38 -30.46 -1.78
C PRO A 150 20.63 -31.48 -0.91
N GLU A 151 20.32 -32.65 -1.48
CA GLU A 151 19.66 -33.72 -0.74
C GLU A 151 20.53 -34.13 0.46
N GLY A 152 19.97 -34.05 1.68
CA GLY A 152 20.61 -34.57 2.88
C GLY A 152 21.30 -33.57 3.83
N VAL A 153 21.16 -32.26 3.64
CA VAL A 153 21.64 -31.26 4.64
C VAL A 153 20.45 -30.63 5.36
N GLU A 154 20.43 -30.75 6.69
CA GLU A 154 19.51 -30.07 7.61
C GLU A 154 19.99 -28.66 7.97
#